data_AF-A0A8H7XDA4-F1
#
_entry.id   AF-A0A8H7XDA4-F1
#
_cell.length_a   1.000
_cell.length_b   1.000
_cell.length_c   1.000
_cell.angle_alpha   90.00
_cell.angle_beta   90.00
_cell.angle_gamma   90.00
#
_symmetry.space_group_name_H-M   'P 1'
#
loop_
_entity.id
_entity.type
_entity.pdbx_description
1 polymer ?
#
loop_
_entity_poly.entity_id
_entity_poly.type
_entity_poly.pdbx_seq_one_letter_code
_entity_poly.pdbx_strand_id
1 'polypeptide(L)'
;MDSGLRRLENDPDSIIVAVHGISRPLRGGAAKAGYGVFISGFADQLNRSGTVPYQSEQTTNFAELFAAMQALEVIHTLIFTGQNISHVVIKTTSEFLANGMIELVWIWAGRGYTNKRGQPIPNGQPFKHLHEKVSLLEKT
;
A
#
# COMPACT_ATOMS: atom_id res chain seq x y z
N MET A 1 4.57 -13.21 -25.31
CA MET A 1 3.38 -12.34 -25.14
C MET A 1 3.78 -11.25 -24.18
N ASP A 2 3.56 -9.99 -24.53
CA ASP A 2 3.76 -8.88 -23.61
C ASP A 2 2.87 -9.12 -22.38
N SER A 3 3.45 -9.11 -21.19
CA SER A 3 2.72 -9.36 -19.93
C SER A 3 1.60 -8.35 -19.69
N GLY A 4 1.59 -7.24 -20.44
CA GLY A 4 0.68 -6.12 -20.26
C GLY A 4 0.92 -5.38 -18.95
N LEU A 5 1.93 -5.76 -18.16
CA LEU A 5 2.29 -5.09 -16.91
C LEU A 5 3.03 -3.79 -17.22
N ARG A 6 2.79 -2.76 -16.40
CA ARG A 6 3.49 -1.49 -16.51
C ARG A 6 4.88 -1.64 -15.89
N ARG A 7 5.91 -1.73 -16.73
CA ARG A 7 7.31 -1.89 -16.34
C ARG A 7 8.15 -0.71 -16.82
N LEU A 8 9.35 -0.54 -16.25
CA LEU A 8 10.32 0.45 -16.77
C LEU A 8 10.96 -0.09 -18.04
N GLU A 9 11.17 0.75 -19.04
CA GLU A 9 11.72 0.33 -20.34
C GLU A 9 13.14 -0.26 -20.23
N ASN A 10 13.99 0.39 -19.43
CA ASN A 10 15.38 -0.03 -19.24
C ASN A 10 15.58 -0.95 -18.02
N ASP A 11 14.52 -1.27 -17.29
CA ASP A 11 14.53 -2.23 -16.19
C ASP A 11 13.20 -3.03 -16.23
N PRO A 12 13.12 -4.05 -17.09
CA PRO A 12 11.91 -4.80 -17.28
C PRO A 12 11.53 -5.62 -16.04
N ASP A 13 12.39 -5.78 -15.04
CA ASP A 13 12.07 -6.47 -13.80
C ASP A 13 11.43 -5.53 -12.75
N SER A 14 11.39 -4.22 -13.02
CA SER A 14 10.64 -3.23 -12.25
C SER A 14 9.16 -3.19 -12.64
N ILE A 15 8.26 -3.29 -11.67
CA ILE A 15 6.81 -3.02 -11.86
C ILE A 15 6.41 -1.67 -11.27
N ILE A 16 5.57 -0.92 -11.98
CA ILE A 16 5.06 0.38 -11.56
C ILE A 16 3.58 0.25 -11.16
N VAL A 17 3.27 0.54 -9.90
CA VAL A 17 1.91 0.48 -9.36
C VAL A 17 1.50 1.84 -8.85
N ALA A 18 0.29 2.30 -9.16
CA ALA A 18 -0.27 3.51 -8.56
C ALA A 18 -1.32 3.16 -7.51
N VAL A 19 -1.29 3.83 -6.36
CA VAL A 19 -2.23 3.63 -5.27
C VAL A 19 -2.85 4.95 -4.84
N HIS A 20 -4.09 4.90 -4.39
CA HIS A 20 -4.77 6.05 -3.82
C HIS A 20 -5.84 5.60 -2.81
N GLY A 21 -6.02 6.39 -1.76
CA GLY A 21 -7.07 6.24 -0.77
C GLY A 21 -7.82 7.53 -0.57
N ILE A 22 -9.12 7.44 -0.31
CA ILE A 22 -9.95 8.60 -0.01
C ILE A 22 -10.98 8.24 1.04
N SER A 23 -11.23 9.15 1.98
CA SER A 23 -12.41 9.10 2.84
C SER A 23 -13.30 10.31 2.57
N ARG A 24 -14.62 10.09 2.59
CA ARG A 24 -15.61 11.16 2.49
C ARG A 24 -16.63 11.04 3.62
N PRO A 25 -17.02 12.16 4.25
CA PRO A 25 -18.15 12.16 5.17
C PRO A 25 -19.43 11.81 4.42
N LEU A 26 -20.27 10.95 5.00
CA LEU A 26 -21.62 10.74 4.52
C LEU A 26 -22.51 11.86 5.07
N ARG A 27 -23.49 12.33 4.29
CA ARG A 27 -24.48 13.30 4.79
C ARG A 27 -25.23 12.67 5.98
N GLY A 28 -25.03 13.23 7.17
CA GLY A 28 -25.68 12.77 8.40
C GLY A 28 -25.17 11.44 8.96
N GLY A 29 -23.99 10.96 8.53
CA GLY A 29 -23.46 9.66 8.96
C GLY A 29 -21.94 9.62 9.13
N ALA A 30 -21.44 8.44 9.53
CA ALA A 30 -20.00 8.20 9.65
C ALA A 30 -19.30 8.32 8.29
N ALA A 31 -18.03 8.74 8.30
CA ALA A 31 -17.22 8.78 7.10
C ALA A 31 -17.05 7.38 6.49
N LYS A 32 -16.90 7.31 5.17
CA LYS A 32 -16.64 6.08 4.44
C LYS A 32 -15.38 6.22 3.61
N ALA A 33 -14.46 5.27 3.79
CA ALA A 33 -13.20 5.21 3.09
C ALA A 33 -13.24 4.21 1.93
N GLY A 34 -12.52 4.54 0.87
CA GLY A 34 -12.32 3.70 -0.31
C GLY A 34 -10.87 3.77 -0.78
N TYR A 35 -10.47 2.75 -1.53
CA TYR A 35 -9.10 2.59 -2.03
C TYR A 35 -9.11 2.22 -3.51
N GLY A 36 -7.99 2.49 -4.18
CA GLY A 36 -7.73 2.12 -5.56
C GLY A 36 -6.27 1.73 -5.76
N VAL A 37 -6.06 0.71 -6.59
CA VAL A 37 -4.77 0.19 -7.04
C VAL A 37 -4.84 0.02 -8.55
N PHE A 38 -3.91 0.67 -9.25
CA PHE A 38 -3.77 0.59 -10.70
C PHE A 38 -2.43 -0.05 -11.07
N ILE A 39 -2.51 -1.24 -11.66
CA ILE A 39 -1.40 -2.06 -12.12
C ILE A 39 -1.15 -1.82 -13.60
N SER A 40 -2.20 -1.91 -14.43
CA SER A 40 -2.11 -1.69 -15.88
C SER A 40 -3.48 -1.43 -16.51
N GLY A 41 -3.48 -0.71 -17.64
CA GLY A 41 -4.65 -0.59 -18.52
C GLY A 41 -4.77 -1.73 -19.55
N PHE A 42 -3.81 -2.65 -19.60
CA PHE A 42 -3.86 -3.86 -20.44
C PHE A 42 -4.13 -5.14 -19.63
N ALA A 43 -4.20 -5.02 -18.31
CA ALA A 43 -4.48 -6.12 -17.39
C ALA A 43 -5.45 -5.67 -16.30
N ASP A 44 -6.65 -5.23 -16.72
CA ASP A 44 -7.66 -4.63 -15.86
C ASP A 44 -8.09 -5.53 -14.70
N GLN A 45 -8.02 -6.85 -14.88
CA GLN A 45 -8.30 -7.83 -13.84
C GLN A 45 -7.35 -7.77 -12.64
N LEU A 46 -6.16 -7.17 -12.81
CA LEU A 46 -5.19 -6.96 -11.73
C LEU A 46 -5.44 -5.67 -10.96
N ASN A 47 -6.17 -4.71 -11.54
CA ASN A 47 -6.55 -3.49 -10.85
C ASN A 47 -7.50 -3.82 -9.70
N ARG A 48 -7.35 -3.14 -8.57
CA ARG A 48 -8.22 -3.32 -7.40
C ARG A 48 -8.84 -1.99 -7.00
N SER A 49 -10.09 -2.03 -6.59
CA SER A 49 -10.71 -0.91 -5.91
C SER A 49 -11.81 -1.43 -5.01
N GLY A 50 -12.22 -0.61 -4.04
CA GLY A 50 -13.30 -0.97 -3.15
C GLY A 50 -13.39 -0.07 -1.94
N THR A 51 -14.16 -0.53 -0.96
CA THR A 51 -14.31 0.14 0.32
C THR A 51 -13.32 -0.43 1.32
N VAL A 52 -12.78 0.42 2.16
CA VAL A 52 -12.05 -0.02 3.35
C VAL A 52 -13.02 -0.78 4.27
N PRO A 53 -12.62 -1.92 4.89
CA PRO A 53 -13.47 -2.67 5.82
C PRO A 53 -14.06 -1.77 6.91
N TYR A 54 -15.34 -1.95 7.24
CA TYR A 54 -16.06 -1.04 8.14
C TYR A 54 -15.50 -1.03 9.57
N GLN A 55 -14.86 -2.12 10.00
CA GLN A 55 -14.22 -2.24 11.31
C GLN A 55 -12.86 -1.50 11.37
N SER A 56 -12.32 -1.10 10.23
CA SER A 56 -11.09 -0.33 10.13
C SER A 56 -11.37 1.17 10.18
N GLU A 57 -10.32 1.95 10.45
CA GLU A 57 -10.41 3.40 10.49
C GLU A 57 -10.87 3.97 9.14
N GLN A 58 -11.94 4.77 9.16
CA GLN A 58 -12.53 5.35 7.95
C GLN A 58 -11.92 6.73 7.61
N THR A 59 -10.59 6.81 7.57
CA THR A 59 -9.85 8.03 7.24
C THR A 59 -9.09 7.90 5.93
N THR A 60 -8.76 9.03 5.30
CA THR A 60 -7.96 9.04 4.06
C THR A 60 -6.57 8.44 4.30
N ASN A 61 -5.95 8.72 5.44
CA ASN A 61 -4.64 8.17 5.79
C ASN A 61 -4.66 6.65 5.89
N PHE A 62 -5.67 6.07 6.55
CA PHE A 62 -5.81 4.62 6.59
C PHE A 62 -6.11 4.05 5.20
N ALA A 63 -6.96 4.72 4.42
CA ALA A 63 -7.30 4.29 3.06
C ALA A 63 -6.08 4.23 2.14
N GLU A 64 -5.15 5.19 2.25
CA GLU A 64 -3.89 5.20 1.50
C GLU A 64 -2.98 4.02 1.89
N LEU A 65 -2.85 3.74 3.20
CA LEU A 65 -2.11 2.57 3.68
C LEU A 65 -2.75 1.26 3.20
N PHE A 66 -4.07 1.18 3.27
CA PHE A 66 -4.82 0.02 2.81
C PHE A 66 -4.65 -0.19 1.30
N ALA A 67 -4.67 0.87 0.49
CA ALA A 67 -4.39 0.80 -0.93
C ALA A 67 -2.99 0.21 -1.21
N ALA A 68 -1.97 0.66 -0.47
CA ALA A 68 -0.62 0.11 -0.57
C ALA A 68 -0.55 -1.37 -0.18
N MET A 69 -1.22 -1.79 0.90
CA MET A 69 -1.30 -3.21 1.27
C MET A 69 -1.95 -4.05 0.16
N GLN A 70 -3.05 -3.57 -0.42
CA GLN A 70 -3.74 -4.26 -1.50
C GLN A 70 -2.89 -4.36 -2.77
N ALA A 71 -2.01 -3.38 -3.03
CA ALA A 71 -1.03 -3.45 -4.10
C ALA A 71 0.00 -4.56 -3.85
N LEU A 72 0.54 -4.65 -2.64
CA LEU A 72 1.50 -5.70 -2.29
C LEU A 72 0.90 -7.11 -2.39
N GLU A 73 -0.38 -7.29 -2.08
CA GLU A 73 -1.07 -8.56 -2.31
C GLU A 73 -1.09 -8.97 -3.80
N VAL A 74 -1.33 -8.01 -4.70
CA VAL A 74 -1.29 -8.27 -6.15
C VAL A 74 0.13 -8.63 -6.57
N ILE A 75 1.13 -7.88 -6.11
CA ILE A 75 2.54 -8.11 -6.45
C ILE A 75 3.00 -9.49 -5.96
N HIS A 76 2.69 -9.84 -4.72
CA HIS A 76 3.01 -11.14 -4.16
C HIS A 76 2.38 -12.27 -4.97
N THR A 77 1.12 -12.10 -5.41
CA THR A 77 0.46 -13.06 -6.31
C THR A 77 1.20 -13.17 -7.64
N LEU A 78 1.60 -12.05 -8.25
CA LEU A 78 2.33 -12.05 -9.52
C LEU A 78 3.67 -12.78 -9.40
N ILE A 79 4.45 -12.51 -8.35
CA ILE A 79 5.71 -13.20 -8.05
C ILE A 79 5.46 -14.71 -7.89
N PHE A 80 4.47 -15.09 -7.09
CA PHE A 80 4.12 -16.49 -6.87
C PHE A 80 3.70 -17.21 -8.16
N THR A 81 3.04 -16.52 -9.08
CA THR A 81 2.68 -17.04 -10.40
C THR A 81 3.83 -17.05 -11.42
N GLY A 82 5.05 -16.70 -11.00
CA GLY A 82 6.26 -16.78 -11.82
C GLY A 82 6.61 -15.51 -12.58
N GLN A 83 6.03 -14.36 -12.25
CA GLN A 83 6.51 -13.09 -12.80
C GLN A 83 7.86 -12.74 -12.19
N ASN A 84 8.84 -12.44 -13.05
CA ASN A 84 10.10 -11.86 -12.60
C ASN A 84 9.87 -10.40 -12.19
N ILE A 85 9.94 -10.13 -10.89
CA ILE A 85 9.78 -8.80 -10.31
C ILE A 85 10.87 -8.65 -9.25
N SER A 86 11.90 -7.87 -9.56
CA SER A 86 12.98 -7.55 -8.62
C SER A 86 12.76 -6.21 -7.92
N HIS A 87 11.96 -5.33 -8.53
CA HIS A 87 11.71 -3.99 -8.02
C HIS A 87 10.23 -3.62 -8.14
N VAL A 88 9.72 -2.94 -7.10
CA VAL A 88 8.36 -2.42 -7.06
C VAL A 88 8.44 -0.91 -6.86
N VAL A 89 7.86 -0.17 -7.80
CA VAL A 89 7.72 1.28 -7.71
C VAL A 89 6.26 1.61 -7.39
N ILE A 90 6.00 2.03 -6.14
CA ILE A 90 4.68 2.50 -5.72
C ILE A 90 4.60 4.01 -5.93
N LYS A 91 3.70 4.44 -6.81
CA LYS A 91 3.31 5.84 -6.99
C LYS A 91 2.13 6.16 -6.06
N THR A 92 2.29 7.18 -5.25
CA THR A 92 1.22 7.72 -4.40
C THR A 92 1.30 9.25 -4.39
N THR A 93 0.17 9.91 -4.16
CA THR A 93 0.11 11.35 -3.86
C THR A 93 0.09 11.62 -2.36
N SER A 94 0.13 10.57 -1.53
CA SER A 94 0.08 10.67 -0.07
C SER A 94 1.49 10.83 0.52
N GLU A 95 1.85 12.05 0.91
CA GLU A 95 3.06 12.33 1.68
C GLU A 95 3.08 11.55 3.00
N PHE A 96 1.90 11.33 3.60
CA PHE A 96 1.76 10.52 4.82
C PHE A 96 2.26 9.09 4.61
N LEU A 97 1.84 8.44 3.52
CA LEU A 97 2.31 7.09 3.17
C LEU A 97 3.80 7.10 2.82
N ALA A 98 4.22 8.03 1.95
CA ALA A 98 5.60 8.11 1.48
C ALA A 98 6.59 8.35 2.63
N ASN A 99 6.40 9.41 3.41
CA ASN A 99 7.29 9.75 4.53
C ASN A 99 7.22 8.69 5.64
N GLY A 100 6.02 8.12 5.86
CA GLY A 100 5.81 7.03 6.79
C GLY A 100 6.71 5.83 6.48
N MET A 101 6.76 5.39 5.23
CA MET A 101 7.54 4.23 4.80
C MET A 101 9.03 4.50 4.58
N ILE A 102 9.40 5.71 4.16
CA ILE A 102 10.81 6.07 3.89
C ILE A 102 11.59 6.29 5.19
N GLU A 103 11.01 6.99 6.16
CA GLU A 103 11.75 7.46 7.35
C GLU A 103 11.15 6.92 8.65
N LEU A 104 9.85 7.15 8.86
CA LEU A 104 9.25 7.05 10.19
C LEU A 104 9.13 5.60 10.67
N VAL A 105 8.91 4.66 9.74
CA VAL A 105 8.69 3.26 10.08
C VAL A 105 9.89 2.62 10.79
N TRP A 106 11.11 3.01 10.44
CA TRP A 106 12.33 2.54 11.10
C TRP A 106 12.41 3.04 12.54
N ILE A 107 12.06 4.31 12.76
CA ILE A 107 12.03 4.94 14.09
C ILE A 107 10.96 4.26 14.96
N TRP A 108 9.78 4.00 14.39
CA TRP A 108 8.66 3.38 15.10
C TRP A 108 8.92 1.91 15.40
N ALA A 109 9.47 1.15 14.46
CA ALA A 109 9.86 -0.24 14.66
C ALA A 109 10.86 -0.38 15.81
N GLY A 110 11.88 0.49 15.87
CA GLY A 110 12.85 0.52 16.97
C GLY A 110 12.26 0.88 18.34
N ARG A 111 11.04 1.40 18.38
CA ARG A 111 10.30 1.77 19.61
C ARG A 111 9.07 0.89 19.86
N GLY A 112 8.90 -0.20 19.11
CA GLY A 112 7.72 -1.06 19.22
C GLY A 112 6.41 -0.35 18.85
N TYR A 113 6.45 0.63 17.96
CA TYR A 113 5.31 1.46 17.52
C TYR A 113 4.62 2.24 18.65
N THR A 114 5.42 2.68 19.64
CA THR A 114 4.97 3.53 20.73
C THR A 114 5.67 4.89 20.75
N ASN A 115 5.02 5.90 21.32
CA ASN A 115 5.60 7.22 21.54
C ASN A 115 6.48 7.24 22.82
N LYS A 116 7.14 8.37 23.11
CA LYS A 116 8.01 8.50 24.30
C LYS A 116 7.29 8.30 25.65
N ARG A 117 5.96 8.30 25.67
CA ARG A 117 5.11 8.06 26.84
C ARG A 117 4.60 6.62 26.90
N GLY A 118 5.06 5.73 26.01
CA GLY A 118 4.63 4.34 25.92
C GLY A 118 3.25 4.14 25.28
N GLN A 119 2.64 5.19 24.72
CA GLN A 119 1.33 5.09 24.09
C GLN A 119 1.46 4.67 22.62
N PRO A 120 0.51 3.90 22.06
CA PRO A 120 0.51 3.55 20.65
C PRO A 120 0.56 4.78 19.75
N ILE A 121 1.37 4.72 18.69
CA ILE A 121 1.38 5.76 17.65
C ILE A 121 0.09 5.65 16.82
N PRO A 122 -0.60 6.78 16.52
CA PRO A 122 -1.72 6.78 15.59
C PRO A 122 -1.32 6.16 14.24
N ASN A 123 -2.11 5.22 13.72
CA ASN A 123 -1.79 4.42 12.53
C ASN A 123 -0.50 3.58 12.63
N GLY A 124 0.09 3.41 13.83
CA GLY A 124 1.30 2.62 14.02
C GLY A 124 1.12 1.15 13.67
N GLN A 125 -0.01 0.53 14.04
CA GLN A 125 -0.30 -0.87 13.68
C GLN A 125 -0.50 -1.06 12.16
N PRO A 126 -1.26 -0.21 11.45
CA PRO A 126 -1.29 -0.23 9.99
C PRO A 126 0.10 -0.09 9.34
N PHE A 127 0.94 0.85 9.78
CA PHE A 127 2.30 0.97 9.25
C PHE A 127 3.15 -0.26 9.55
N LYS A 128 3.04 -0.82 10.76
CA LYS A 128 3.70 -2.07 11.13
C LYS A 128 3.35 -3.18 10.15
N HIS A 129 2.06 -3.37 9.90
CA HIS A 129 1.59 -4.41 9.00
C HIS A 129 2.08 -4.20 7.56
N LEU A 130 2.05 -2.97 7.06
CA LEU A 130 2.57 -2.65 5.73
C LEU A 130 4.08 -2.91 5.63
N HIS A 131 4.85 -2.50 6.65
CA HIS A 131 6.28 -2.73 6.71
C HIS A 131 6.65 -4.22 6.76
N GLU A 132 5.93 -5.01 7.56
CA GLU A 132 6.12 -6.46 7.61
C GLU A 132 5.88 -7.12 6.24
N LYS A 133 4.89 -6.65 5.47
CA LYS A 133 4.66 -7.12 4.09
C LYS A 133 5.81 -6.76 3.16
N VAL A 134 6.33 -5.53 3.24
CA VAL A 134 7.48 -5.10 2.44
C VAL A 134 8.70 -5.95 2.79
N SER A 135 9.01 -6.11 4.08
CA SER A 135 10.15 -6.90 4.53
C SER A 135 10.05 -8.40 4.21
N LEU A 136 8.85 -8.93 3.99
CA LEU A 136 8.68 -10.28 3.47
C LEU A 136 9.10 -10.37 2.00
N LEU A 137 8.71 -9.38 1.18
CA LEU A 137 9.09 -9.31 -0.24
C LEU A 137 10.60 -9.10 -0.42
N GLU A 138 11.25 -8.33 0.45
CA GLU A 138 12.71 -8.11 0.40
C GLU A 138 13.55 -9.36 0.69
N LYS A 139 12.95 -10.39 1.33
CA LYS A 139 13.62 -11.65 1.68
C LYS A 139 13.38 -12.78 0.68
N THR A 140 12.51 -12.55 -0.31
CA THR A 140 12.10 -13.54 -1.30
C THR A 140 13.00 -13.44 -2.53
#